data_AF-A0A800K6B3-F1
#
_entry.id   AF-A0A800K6B3-F1
#
_cell.length_a   1.000
_cell.length_b   1.000
_cell.length_c   1.000
_cell.angle_alpha   90.00
_cell.angle_beta   90.00
_cell.angle_gamma   90.00
#
_symmetry.space_group_name_H-M   'P 1'
#
loop_
_entity.id
_entity.type
_entity.pdbx_description
1 polymer ?
#
loop_
_entity_poly.entity_id
_entity_poly.type
_entity_poly.pdbx_seq_one_letter_code
_entity_poly.pdbx_strand_id
1 'polypeptide(L)'
;MSVQTKNTDVNQAADQAVRRSQDYFRRTQYPEGYWWGELESNPTMEAEYLMLCHFTGRHDEERWRKVCNYILSKQRDDGSWGQYYESPGDVSTSV
;
A
#
# COMPACT_ATOMS: atom_id res chain seq x y z
N MET A 1 -35.63 -14.45 24.69
CA MET A 1 -34.65 -13.60 25.42
C MET A 1 -33.23 -13.66 24.87
N SER A 2 -32.78 -14.70 24.14
CA SER A 2 -31.39 -14.82 23.67
C SER A 2 -31.00 -13.94 22.46
N VAL A 3 -31.95 -13.59 21.59
CA VAL A 3 -31.70 -12.77 20.38
C VAL A 3 -31.45 -11.30 20.74
N GLN A 4 -32.17 -10.77 21.74
CA GLN A 4 -32.04 -9.37 22.16
C GLN A 4 -30.64 -9.08 22.72
N THR A 5 -30.09 -10.00 23.53
CA THR A 5 -28.75 -9.88 24.12
C THR A 5 -27.64 -9.91 23.06
N LYS A 6 -27.77 -10.76 22.03
CA LYS A 6 -26.82 -10.80 20.91
C LYS A 6 -26.80 -9.48 20.12
N ASN A 7 -27.95 -8.86 19.90
CA ASN A 7 -28.01 -7.56 19.20
C ASN A 7 -27.38 -6.43 20.02
N THR A 8 -27.50 -6.44 21.35
CA THR A 8 -26.85 -5.44 22.21
C THR A 8 -25.32 -5.55 22.17
N ASP A 9 -24.78 -6.77 22.15
CA ASP A 9 -23.34 -7.03 22.08
C ASP A 9 -22.75 -6.56 20.73
N VAL A 10 -23.40 -6.88 19.62
CA VAL A 10 -23.00 -6.41 18.28
C VAL A 10 -22.99 -4.88 18.19
N ASN A 11 -24.01 -4.21 18.74
CA ASN A 11 -24.07 -2.76 18.73
C ASN A 11 -22.94 -2.12 19.57
N GLN A 12 -22.64 -2.67 20.74
CA GLN A 12 -21.52 -2.20 21.55
C GLN A 12 -20.17 -2.40 20.86
N ALA A 13 -19.97 -3.54 20.21
CA ALA A 13 -18.76 -3.81 19.44
C ALA A 13 -18.61 -2.83 18.25
N ALA A 14 -19.70 -2.53 17.55
CA ALA A 14 -19.72 -1.55 16.46
C ALA A 14 -19.38 -0.14 16.95
N ASP A 15 -20.00 0.32 18.04
CA ASP A 15 -19.70 1.63 18.64
C ASP A 15 -18.23 1.76 19.05
N GLN A 16 -17.67 0.70 19.62
CA GLN A 16 -16.24 0.67 19.98
C GLN A 16 -15.35 0.72 18.73
N ALA A 17 -15.68 -0.03 17.67
CA ALA A 17 -14.94 0.00 16.43
C ALA A 17 -14.96 1.40 15.79
N VAL A 18 -16.12 2.05 15.77
CA VAL A 18 -16.29 3.42 15.25
C VAL A 18 -15.42 4.40 16.04
N ARG A 19 -15.46 4.36 17.39
CA ARG A 19 -14.63 5.24 18.23
C ARG A 19 -13.14 5.04 17.96
N ARG A 20 -12.67 3.78 17.90
CA ARG A 20 -11.25 3.48 17.60
C ARG A 20 -10.83 4.00 16.23
N SER A 21 -11.67 3.85 15.21
CA SER A 21 -11.39 4.36 13.87
C SER A 21 -11.34 5.90 13.85
N GLN A 22 -12.28 6.57 14.51
CA GLN A 22 -12.27 8.02 14.64
C GLN A 22 -11.00 8.53 15.34
N ASP A 23 -10.61 7.89 16.44
CA ASP A 23 -9.40 8.23 17.18
C ASP A 23 -8.14 8.02 16.33
N TYR A 24 -8.09 6.95 15.54
CA TYR A 24 -7.00 6.70 14.60
C TYR A 24 -6.89 7.82 13.56
N PHE A 25 -7.99 8.14 12.85
CA PHE A 25 -7.96 9.18 11.81
C PHE A 25 -7.65 10.56 12.39
N ARG A 26 -8.20 10.93 13.56
CA ARG A 26 -7.83 12.19 14.21
C ARG A 26 -6.34 12.25 14.57
N ARG A 27 -5.75 11.12 15.00
CA ARG A 27 -4.33 11.04 15.36
C ARG A 27 -3.41 11.11 14.14
N THR A 28 -3.85 10.63 12.97
CA THR A 28 -3.04 10.60 11.74
C THR A 28 -3.30 11.79 10.81
N GLN A 29 -4.22 12.69 11.18
CA GLN A 29 -4.47 13.91 10.43
C GLN A 29 -3.27 14.87 10.56
N TYR A 30 -2.88 15.48 9.45
CA TYR A 30 -1.86 16.53 9.44
C TYR A 30 -2.42 17.81 10.10
N PRO A 31 -1.57 18.67 10.71
CA PRO A 31 -2.00 19.93 11.32
C PRO A 31 -2.82 20.84 10.39
N GLU A 32 -2.57 20.76 9.08
CA GLU A 32 -3.26 21.51 8.03
C GLU A 32 -4.66 20.94 7.69
N GLY A 33 -5.01 19.78 8.25
CA GLY A 33 -6.35 19.20 8.16
C GLY A 33 -6.54 18.11 7.10
N TYR A 34 -5.51 17.73 6.34
CA TYR A 34 -5.59 16.65 5.36
C TYR A 34 -5.08 15.31 5.91
N TRP A 35 -5.37 14.23 5.18
CA TRP A 35 -4.73 12.92 5.36
C TRP A 35 -3.87 12.62 4.15
N TRP A 36 -2.69 12.06 4.38
CA TRP A 36 -1.80 11.59 3.33
C TRP A 36 -1.44 10.14 3.62
N GLY A 37 -1.87 9.26 2.72
CA GLY A 37 -1.49 7.84 2.71
C GLY A 37 -0.70 7.51 1.45
N GLU A 38 0.01 6.40 1.51
CA GLU A 38 0.66 5.81 0.36
C GLU A 38 -0.39 5.32 -0.64
N LEU A 39 -0.22 5.70 -1.91
CA LEU A 39 -1.02 5.19 -3.02
C LEU A 39 -0.19 4.14 -3.75
N GLU A 40 -0.36 2.88 -3.36
CA GLU A 40 0.33 1.76 -4.03
C GLU A 40 -0.37 1.40 -5.35
N SER A 41 0.43 0.95 -6.32
CA SER A 41 -0.02 0.42 -7.62
C SER A 41 0.79 -0.85 -7.95
N ASN A 42 1.40 -0.91 -9.13
CA ASN A 42 2.34 -1.95 -9.57
C ASN A 42 3.79 -1.38 -9.54
N PRO A 43 4.83 -2.22 -9.67
CA PRO A 43 6.22 -1.77 -9.61
C PRO A 43 6.74 -1.08 -10.89
N THR A 44 5.89 -0.80 -11.90
CA THR A 44 6.38 -0.18 -13.14
C THR A 44 6.80 1.26 -12.93
N MET A 45 6.15 2.00 -12.02
CA MET A 45 6.53 3.39 -11.70
C MET A 45 7.97 3.47 -11.20
N GLU A 46 8.39 2.51 -10.37
CA GLU A 46 9.74 2.38 -9.85
C GLU A 46 10.75 1.96 -10.94
N ALA A 47 10.37 1.01 -11.80
CA ALA A 47 11.21 0.56 -12.90
C ALA A 47 11.44 1.69 -13.92
N GLU A 48 10.40 2.42 -14.29
CA GLU A 48 10.44 3.58 -15.18
C GLU A 48 11.25 4.72 -14.57
N TYR A 49 11.17 4.93 -13.25
CA TYR A 49 12.02 5.89 -12.55
C TYR A 49 13.51 5.56 -12.68
N LEU A 50 13.89 4.29 -12.49
CA LEU A 50 15.28 3.85 -12.68
C LEU A 50 15.73 4.05 -14.13
N MET A 51 14.89 3.69 -15.10
CA MET A 51 15.16 3.87 -16.52
C MET A 51 15.35 5.36 -16.87
N LEU A 52 14.48 6.24 -16.38
CA LEU A 52 14.60 7.69 -16.57
C LEU A 52 15.89 8.24 -15.95
N CYS A 53 16.23 7.80 -14.74
CA CYS A 53 17.46 8.21 -14.05
C CYS A 53 18.70 7.77 -14.83
N HIS A 54 18.70 6.55 -15.37
CA HIS A 54 19.76 6.03 -16.21
C HIS A 54 19.96 6.91 -17.46
N PHE A 55 18.88 7.15 -18.22
CA PHE A 55 18.96 7.94 -19.46
C PHE A 55 19.35 9.39 -19.25
N THR A 56 19.04 9.97 -18.08
CA THR A 56 19.37 11.37 -17.76
C THR A 56 20.68 11.53 -17.01
N GLY A 57 21.43 10.45 -16.74
CA GLY A 57 22.68 10.48 -15.99
C GLY A 57 22.51 10.84 -14.51
N ARG A 58 21.31 10.67 -13.94
CA ARG A 58 20.99 10.97 -12.54
C ARG A 58 21.11 9.72 -11.69
N HIS A 59 22.35 9.31 -11.43
CA HIS A 59 22.66 8.11 -10.66
C HIS A 59 22.85 8.43 -9.17
N ASP A 60 21.95 7.93 -8.32
CA ASP A 60 22.06 7.93 -6.87
C ASP A 60 22.05 6.47 -6.40
N GLU A 61 23.22 5.97 -6.02
CA GLU A 61 23.43 4.55 -5.68
C GLU A 61 22.54 4.09 -4.52
N GLU A 62 22.36 4.92 -3.49
CA GLU A 62 21.58 4.54 -2.33
C GLU A 62 20.10 4.46 -2.71
N ARG A 63 19.61 5.42 -3.49
CA ARG A 63 18.24 5.44 -3.98
C ARG A 63 17.97 4.26 -4.91
N TRP A 64 18.86 4.00 -5.85
CA TRP A 64 18.73 2.88 -6.78
C TRP A 64 18.64 1.55 -6.04
N ARG A 65 19.54 1.32 -5.07
CA ARG A 65 19.51 0.12 -4.23
C ARG A 65 18.16 -0.04 -3.51
N LYS A 66 17.61 1.05 -2.94
CA LYS A 66 16.31 1.02 -2.26
C LYS A 66 15.17 0.69 -3.22
N VAL A 67 15.16 1.30 -4.41
CA VAL A 67 14.13 1.06 -5.44
C VAL A 67 14.21 -0.37 -5.98
N CYS A 68 15.40 -0.87 -6.29
CA CYS A 68 15.60 -2.26 -6.72
C CYS A 68 15.11 -3.26 -5.66
N ASN A 69 15.45 -3.03 -4.38
CA ASN A 69 14.98 -3.88 -3.29
C ASN A 69 13.45 -3.86 -3.14
N TYR A 70 12.82 -2.70 -3.36
CA TYR A 70 11.37 -2.60 -3.37
C TYR A 70 10.76 -3.41 -4.52
N ILE A 71 11.25 -3.26 -5.76
CA ILE A 71 10.77 -4.03 -6.92
C ILE A 71 10.89 -5.54 -6.63
N LEU A 72 12.06 -5.99 -6.14
CA LEU A 72 12.28 -7.40 -5.79
C LEU A 72 11.35 -7.88 -4.68
N SER A 73 11.02 -7.03 -3.70
CA SER A 73 10.07 -7.40 -2.63
C SER A 73 8.64 -7.62 -3.11
N LYS A 74 8.29 -7.14 -4.31
CA LYS A 74 6.98 -7.32 -4.95
C LYS A 74 6.96 -8.49 -5.95
N GLN A 75 8.10 -9.19 -6.13
CA GLN A 75 8.19 -10.36 -7.02
C GLN A 75 7.38 -11.53 -6.46
N ARG A 76 6.67 -12.25 -7.33
CA ARG A 76 5.92 -13.45 -6.99
C ARG A 76 6.83 -14.69 -6.96
N ASP A 77 6.33 -15.77 -6.38
CA ASP A 77 7.06 -17.05 -6.28
C ASP A 77 7.44 -17.65 -7.66
N ASP A 78 6.64 -17.36 -8.70
CA ASP A 78 6.91 -17.79 -10.08
C ASP A 78 7.87 -16.86 -10.84
N GLY A 79 8.37 -15.81 -10.18
CA GLY A 79 9.29 -14.82 -10.73
C GLY A 79 8.63 -13.66 -11.46
N SER A 80 7.30 -13.64 -11.60
CA SER A 80 6.56 -12.56 -12.28
C SER A 80 6.18 -11.40 -11.36
N TRP A 81 5.72 -10.30 -11.95
CA TRP A 81 5.07 -9.18 -11.25
C TRP A 81 3.66 -8.96 -11.80
N GLY A 82 2.73 -8.57 -10.92
CA GLY A 82 1.31 -8.38 -11.24
C GLY A 82 0.86 -6.92 -11.20
N GLN A 83 -0.33 -6.66 -11.76
CA GLN A 83 -0.90 -5.30 -11.88
C GLN A 83 -1.55 -4.75 -10.59
N TYR A 84 -1.96 -5.63 -9.68
CA TYR A 84 -2.60 -5.28 -8.41
C TYR A 84 -2.35 -6.38 -7.37
N TYR A 85 -2.74 -6.11 -6.11
CA TYR A 85 -2.57 -7.05 -5.01
C TYR A 85 -3.17 -8.43 -5.34
N GLU A 86 -2.34 -9.47 -5.28
CA GLU A 86 -2.70 -10.87 -5.59
C GLU A 86 -3.12 -11.16 -7.06
N SER A 87 -2.89 -10.22 -7.99
CA SER A 87 -3.08 -10.46 -9.44
C SER A 87 -2.11 -11.53 -9.98
N PRO A 88 -2.51 -12.32 -11.01
CA PRO A 88 -1.56 -13.13 -11.77
C PRO A 88 -0.40 -12.30 -12.34
N GLY A 89 0.67 -12.99 -12.75
CA GLY A 89 1.79 -12.36 -13.45
C GLY A 89 1.34 -11.67 -14.74
N ASP A 90 1.85 -10.47 -14.95
CA ASP A 90 1.61 -9.66 -16.15
C ASP A 90 2.91 -9.43 -16.90
N VAL A 91 2.86 -9.60 -18.23
CA VAL A 91 4.04 -9.49 -19.09
C VAL A 91 4.58 -8.07 -19.06
N SER A 92 3.71 -7.07 -19.22
CA SER A 92 4.15 -5.66 -19.28
C SER A 92 4.79 -5.19 -17.98
N THR A 93 4.36 -5.73 -16.85
CA THR A 93 4.91 -5.40 -15.53
C THR A 93 6.25 -6.08 -15.28
N SER A 94 6.46 -7.24 -15.91
CA SER A 94 7.62 -8.09 -15.66
C SER A 94 8.82 -7.81 -16.58
N VAL A 95 8.65 -7.05 -17.66
CA VAL A 95 9.68 -6.76 -18.68
C VAL A 95 10.25 -5.35 -18.60
#